data_AF-A0A1Q8V4G5-F1
#
_entry.id   AF-A0A1Q8V4G5-F1
#
_cell.length_a   1.000
_cell.length_b   1.000
_cell.length_c   1.000
_cell.angle_alpha   90.00
_cell.angle_beta   90.00
_cell.angle_gamma   90.00
#
_symmetry.space_group_name_H-M   'P 1'
#
loop_
_entity.id
_entity.type
_entity.pdbx_description
1 polymer ?
#
loop_
_entity_poly.entity_id
_entity_poly.type
_entity_poly.pdbx_seq_one_letter_code
_entity_poly.pdbx_strand_id
1 'polypeptide(L)'
;MLFLLDSNVFINASRLYYHPDVAPTFWEWLTEQNRIGHIASVSRVKDEINDGNSGHLKKWSSELPSTFWLQPGANAMASMARLADWAMHPDRPYRDSARAEFLGVADYYLVAQAHSVEATVVTFEL
;
A
#
# COMPACT_ATOMS: atom_id res chain seq x y z
N MET A 1 15.45 3.59 -6.78
CA MET A 1 14.04 3.88 -7.10
C MET A 1 13.18 3.11 -6.12
N LEU A 2 12.20 3.75 -5.48
CA LEU A 2 11.35 3.13 -4.46
C LEU A 2 10.05 2.64 -5.11
N PHE A 3 9.61 1.45 -4.73
CA PHE A 3 8.33 0.87 -5.11
C PHE A 3 7.41 0.78 -3.90
N LEU A 4 6.20 1.30 -4.02
CA LEU A 4 5.17 1.18 -2.98
C LEU A 4 4.15 0.11 -3.39
N LEU A 5 4.08 -0.94 -2.59
CA LEU A 5 3.26 -2.11 -2.88
C LEU A 5 1.86 -1.97 -2.27
N ASP A 6 0.84 -2.22 -3.06
CA ASP A 6 -0.54 -2.31 -2.58
C ASP A 6 -0.84 -3.63 -1.84
N SER A 7 -1.88 -3.64 -0.98
CA SER A 7 -2.47 -4.80 -0.33
C SER A 7 -2.69 -5.96 -1.29
N ASN A 8 -3.20 -5.71 -2.50
CA ASN A 8 -3.54 -6.73 -3.48
C ASN A 8 -2.31 -7.53 -3.93
N VAL A 9 -1.13 -6.91 -3.97
CA VAL A 9 0.14 -7.59 -4.31
C VAL A 9 0.40 -8.73 -3.33
N PHE A 10 0.24 -8.48 -2.03
CA PHE A 10 0.48 -9.48 -0.98
C PHE A 10 -0.64 -10.52 -0.91
N ILE A 11 -1.89 -10.06 -1.00
CA ILE A 11 -3.07 -10.93 -0.92
C ILE A 11 -3.06 -11.93 -2.08
N ASN A 12 -2.91 -11.46 -3.32
CA ASN A 12 -2.93 -12.32 -4.50
C ASN A 12 -1.69 -13.22 -4.55
N ALA A 13 -0.51 -12.71 -4.18
CA ALA A 13 0.69 -13.54 -4.07
C ALA A 13 0.48 -14.71 -3.10
N SER A 14 -0.04 -14.45 -1.90
CA SER A 14 -0.28 -15.51 -0.91
C SER A 14 -1.31 -16.55 -1.35
N ARG A 15 -2.29 -16.16 -2.18
CA ARG A 15 -3.42 -17.01 -2.56
C ARG A 15 -3.21 -17.77 -3.86
N LEU A 16 -2.48 -17.21 -4.82
CA LEU A 16 -2.53 -17.67 -6.21
C LEU A 16 -1.21 -18.22 -6.73
N TYR A 17 -0.07 -17.58 -6.44
CA TYR A 17 1.19 -17.90 -7.13
C TYR A 17 2.44 -17.96 -6.25
N TYR A 18 2.44 -17.35 -5.06
CA TYR A 18 3.53 -17.42 -4.08
C TYR A 18 2.99 -17.79 -2.69
N HIS A 19 2.26 -18.90 -2.61
CA HIS A 19 1.82 -19.41 -1.31
C HIS A 19 3.04 -19.60 -0.38
N PRO A 20 2.99 -19.16 0.88
CA PRO A 20 4.15 -19.15 1.78
C PRO A 20 4.84 -20.50 1.97
N ASP A 21 4.06 -21.58 2.03
CA ASP A 21 4.60 -22.95 2.17
C ASP A 21 5.26 -23.46 0.88
N VAL A 22 5.00 -22.81 -0.26
CA VAL A 22 5.52 -23.19 -1.59
C VAL A 22 6.68 -22.29 -2.00
N ALA A 23 6.59 -20.99 -1.71
CA ALA A 23 7.54 -19.97 -2.13
C ALA A 23 8.03 -19.11 -0.94
N PRO A 24 8.61 -19.69 0.12
CA PRO A 24 9.06 -18.92 1.29
C PRO A 24 10.14 -17.88 0.92
N THR A 25 10.98 -18.19 -0.06
CA THR A 25 12.04 -17.29 -0.54
C THR A 25 11.51 -16.01 -1.17
N PHE A 26 10.29 -16.01 -1.71
CA PHE A 26 9.64 -14.78 -2.20
C PHE A 26 9.36 -13.82 -1.03
N TRP A 27 8.84 -14.34 0.08
CA TRP A 27 8.51 -13.55 1.27
C TRP A 27 9.76 -13.04 2.01
N GLU A 28 10.82 -13.85 2.05
CA GLU A 28 12.14 -13.42 2.52
C GLU A 28 12.73 -12.33 1.63
N TRP A 29 12.61 -12.48 0.30
CA TRP A 29 13.08 -11.49 -0.67
C TRP A 29 12.40 -10.14 -0.49
N LEU A 30 11.08 -10.09 -0.23
CA LEU A 30 10.37 -8.83 0.08
C LEU A 30 11.01 -8.11 1.28
N THR A 31 11.31 -8.85 2.34
CA THR A 31 11.98 -8.29 3.53
C THR A 31 13.34 -7.70 3.18
N GLU A 32 14.15 -8.43 2.40
CA GLU A 32 15.48 -7.97 1.98
C GLU A 32 15.41 -6.73 1.08
N GLN A 33 14.45 -6.68 0.14
CA GLN A 33 14.26 -5.51 -0.70
C GLN A 33 13.86 -4.26 0.09
N ASN A 34 13.09 -4.41 1.18
CA ASN A 34 12.83 -3.28 2.07
C ASN A 34 14.08 -2.84 2.82
N ARG A 35 14.90 -3.78 3.29
CA ARG A 35 16.14 -3.49 4.02
C ARG A 35 17.12 -2.64 3.21
N ILE A 36 17.15 -2.83 1.88
CA ILE A 36 17.97 -2.02 0.96
C ILE A 36 17.22 -0.81 0.38
N GLY A 37 15.99 -0.53 0.83
CA GLY A 37 15.21 0.66 0.47
C GLY A 37 14.56 0.62 -0.92
N HIS A 38 14.40 -0.57 -1.52
CA HIS A 38 13.77 -0.71 -2.83
C HIS A 38 12.25 -0.79 -2.76
N ILE A 39 11.71 -1.44 -1.73
CA ILE A 39 10.25 -1.57 -1.57
C ILE A 39 9.81 -1.08 -0.20
N ALA A 40 8.59 -0.57 -0.13
CA ALA A 40 7.86 -0.34 1.10
C ALA A 40 6.36 -0.39 0.80
N SER A 41 5.54 -0.12 1.80
CA SER A 41 4.13 0.16 1.65
C SER A 41 3.71 1.22 2.68
N VAL A 42 2.44 1.63 2.69
CA VAL A 42 1.90 2.57 3.69
C VAL A 42 1.28 1.82 4.86
N SER A 43 1.22 2.45 6.02
CA SER A 43 0.57 1.88 7.20
C SER A 43 -0.87 1.46 6.95
N ARG A 44 -1.59 2.19 6.10
CA ARG A 44 -2.98 1.87 5.73
C ARG A 44 -3.14 0.52 5.02
N VAL A 45 -2.16 0.11 4.21
CA VAL A 45 -2.12 -1.24 3.59
C VAL A 45 -1.93 -2.31 4.67
N LYS A 46 -1.14 -2.05 5.71
CA LYS A 46 -0.99 -2.97 6.85
C LYS A 46 -2.32 -3.18 7.58
N ASP A 47 -3.09 -2.11 7.76
CA ASP A 47 -4.42 -2.20 8.39
C ASP A 47 -5.34 -3.12 7.58
N GLU A 48 -5.38 -2.97 6.25
CA GLU A 48 -6.19 -3.83 5.37
C GLU A 48 -5.77 -5.31 5.43
N ILE A 49 -4.46 -5.57 5.47
CA ILE A 49 -3.93 -6.94 5.67
C ILE A 49 -4.41 -7.50 7.03
N ASN A 50 -4.40 -6.68 8.08
CA ASN A 50 -4.81 -7.07 9.42
C ASN A 50 -6.32 -7.24 9.57
N ASP A 51 -7.13 -6.56 8.76
CA ASP A 51 -8.58 -6.70 8.73
C ASP A 51 -9.02 -7.95 7.94
N GLY A 52 -8.18 -8.46 7.04
CA GLY A 52 -8.45 -9.68 6.25
C GLY A 52 -8.50 -10.99 7.06
N ASN A 53 -8.79 -12.12 6.40
CA ASN A 53 -8.86 -13.44 7.05
C ASN A 53 -7.56 -14.27 6.99
N SER A 54 -6.51 -13.75 6.36
CA SER A 54 -5.29 -14.52 6.07
C SER A 54 -4.31 -14.49 7.25
N GLY A 55 -4.42 -15.46 8.16
CA GLY A 55 -3.59 -15.56 9.38
C GLY A 55 -2.08 -15.50 9.12
N HIS A 56 -1.60 -16.12 8.04
CA HIS A 56 -0.18 -16.01 7.64
C HIS A 56 0.22 -14.57 7.31
N LEU A 57 -0.55 -13.86 6.49
CA LEU A 57 -0.22 -12.49 6.09
C LEU A 57 -0.20 -11.54 7.28
N LYS A 58 -1.12 -11.71 8.24
CA LYS A 58 -1.11 -10.93 9.49
C LYS A 58 0.20 -11.15 10.25
N LYS A 59 0.59 -12.42 10.44
CA LYS A 59 1.85 -12.78 11.10
C LYS A 59 3.05 -12.18 10.37
N TRP A 60 3.19 -12.45 9.07
CA TRP A 60 4.28 -11.93 8.24
C TRP A 60 4.36 -10.39 8.29
N SER A 61 3.23 -9.70 8.15
CA SER A 61 3.18 -8.23 8.20
C SER A 61 3.61 -7.64 9.55
N SER A 62 3.40 -8.40 10.64
CA SER A 62 3.80 -8.01 11.99
C SER A 62 5.29 -8.20 12.26
N GLU A 63 5.93 -9.12 11.53
CA GLU A 63 7.37 -9.43 11.65
C GLU A 63 8.24 -8.50 10.78
N LEU A 64 7.64 -7.81 9.81
CA LEU A 64 8.34 -6.81 8.99
C LEU A 64 8.79 -5.60 9.82
N PRO A 65 9.95 -5.00 9.49
CA PRO A 65 10.45 -3.81 10.17
C PRO A 65 9.48 -2.63 9.99
N SER A 66 9.48 -1.68 10.93
CA SER A 66 8.63 -0.48 10.86
C SER A 66 8.91 0.36 9.61
N THR A 67 10.12 0.27 9.04
CA THR A 67 10.51 0.89 7.76
C THR A 67 9.75 0.36 6.55
N PHE A 68 9.08 -0.79 6.67
CA PHE A 68 8.20 -1.31 5.63
C PHE A 68 6.89 -0.54 5.56
N TRP A 69 6.42 0.02 6.68
CA TRP A 69 5.09 0.61 6.83
C TRP A 69 5.20 2.13 7.02
N LEU A 70 5.28 2.84 5.90
CA LEU A 70 5.46 4.27 5.88
C LEU A 70 4.24 4.99 6.46
N GLN A 71 4.51 5.89 7.40
CA GLN A 71 3.52 6.85 7.91
C GLN A 71 3.63 8.15 7.10
N PRO A 72 2.50 8.83 6.80
CA PRO A 72 2.54 10.08 6.06
C PRO A 72 3.33 11.17 6.80
N GLY A 73 4.45 11.61 6.22
CA GLY A 73 5.17 12.81 6.64
C GLY A 73 4.59 14.09 6.03
N ALA A 74 5.18 15.24 6.32
CA ALA A 74 4.69 16.54 5.84
C ALA A 74 4.52 16.61 4.30
N ASN A 75 5.48 16.07 3.54
CA ASN A 75 5.39 16.03 2.06
C ASN A 75 4.27 15.12 1.56
N ALA A 76 4.03 14.00 2.25
CA ALA A 76 2.92 13.11 1.96
C ALA A 76 1.59 13.81 2.26
N MET A 77 1.47 14.50 3.40
CA MET A 77 0.28 15.28 3.74
C MET A 77 -0.02 16.38 2.69
N ALA A 78 1.00 17.07 2.18
CA ALA A 78 0.81 18.04 1.10
C ALA A 78 0.36 17.38 -0.21
N SER A 79 0.83 16.17 -0.50
CA SER A 79 0.40 15.38 -1.66
C SER A 79 -1.02 14.81 -1.47
N MET A 80 -1.37 14.43 -0.24
CA MET A 80 -2.72 14.01 0.15
C MET A 80 -3.72 15.14 -0.08
N ALA A 81 -3.42 16.36 0.38
CA ALA A 81 -4.26 17.52 0.13
C ALA A 81 -4.48 17.76 -1.37
N ARG A 82 -3.41 17.73 -2.17
CA ARG A 82 -3.51 17.88 -3.64
C ARG A 82 -4.37 16.78 -4.28
N LEU A 83 -4.20 15.53 -3.85
CA LEU A 83 -4.98 14.41 -4.36
C LEU A 83 -6.45 14.50 -3.96
N ALA A 84 -6.72 14.96 -2.73
CA ALA A 84 -8.07 15.22 -2.25
C ALA A 84 -8.73 16.33 -3.06
N ASP A 85 -8.06 17.45 -3.29
CA ASP A 85 -8.58 18.55 -4.13
C ASP A 85 -8.90 18.07 -5.55
N TRP A 86 -8.03 17.24 -6.13
CA TRP A 86 -8.25 16.66 -7.46
C TRP A 86 -9.48 15.73 -7.49
N ALA A 87 -9.63 14.86 -6.49
CA ALA A 87 -10.77 13.94 -6.39
C ALA A 87 -12.07 14.70 -6.09
N MET A 88 -11.97 15.80 -5.34
CA MET A 88 -13.08 16.66 -4.93
C MET A 88 -13.46 17.73 -5.95
N HIS A 89 -12.78 17.82 -7.10
CA HIS A 89 -13.09 18.83 -8.11
C HIS A 89 -14.53 18.66 -8.66
N PRO A 90 -15.33 19.74 -8.80
CA PRO A 90 -16.73 19.65 -9.25
C PRO A 90 -16.89 19.06 -10.66
N ASP A 91 -15.91 19.26 -11.54
CA ASP A 91 -15.93 18.72 -12.91
C ASP A 91 -15.74 17.19 -12.98
N ARG A 92 -15.42 16.53 -11.85
CA ARG A 92 -15.27 15.08 -11.81
C ARG A 92 -16.63 14.39 -11.63
N PRO A 93 -16.97 13.37 -12.43
CA PRO A 93 -18.27 12.68 -12.37
C PRO A 93 -18.36 11.66 -11.22
N TYR A 94 -17.75 11.94 -10.06
CA TYR A 94 -17.78 11.07 -8.89
C TYR A 94 -18.90 11.46 -7.94
N ARG A 95 -19.62 10.46 -7.42
CA ARG A 95 -20.64 10.64 -6.37
C ARG A 95 -19.98 11.09 -5.07
N ASP A 96 -20.68 11.89 -4.26
CA ASP A 96 -20.17 12.36 -2.95
C ASP A 96 -19.76 11.21 -2.03
N SER A 97 -20.54 10.11 -2.03
CA SER A 97 -20.21 8.91 -1.26
C SER A 97 -18.90 8.27 -1.69
N ALA A 98 -18.63 8.19 -2.99
CA ALA A 98 -17.40 7.61 -3.53
C ALA A 98 -16.18 8.50 -3.23
N ARG A 99 -16.37 9.83 -3.26
CA ARG A 99 -15.33 10.79 -2.87
C ARG A 99 -14.98 10.64 -1.39
N ALA A 100 -15.98 10.53 -0.53
CA ALA A 100 -15.78 10.34 0.92
C ALA A 100 -15.10 8.99 1.23
N GLU A 101 -15.52 7.92 0.55
CA GLU A 101 -14.92 6.59 0.68
C GLU A 101 -13.45 6.60 0.26
N PHE A 102 -13.14 7.19 -0.90
CA PHE A 102 -11.78 7.26 -1.42
C PHE A 102 -10.80 7.89 -0.44
N LEU A 103 -11.19 8.96 0.27
CA LEU A 103 -10.32 9.62 1.25
C LEU A 103 -9.99 8.76 2.49
N GLY A 104 -10.65 7.61 2.66
CA GLY A 104 -10.47 6.72 3.82
C GLY A 104 -9.75 5.39 3.52
N VAL A 105 -9.57 5.01 2.25
CA VAL A 105 -8.99 3.72 1.85
C VAL A 105 -7.48 3.79 1.63
N ALA A 106 -6.78 2.64 1.60
CA ALA A 106 -5.32 2.63 1.45
C ALA A 106 -4.82 3.30 0.17
N ASP A 107 -5.55 3.19 -0.94
CA ASP A 107 -5.17 3.77 -2.24
C ASP A 107 -4.88 5.27 -2.15
N TYR A 108 -5.69 6.02 -1.42
CA TYR A 108 -5.49 7.46 -1.23
C TYR A 108 -4.16 7.75 -0.53
N TYR A 109 -3.84 6.99 0.51
CA TYR A 109 -2.57 7.11 1.23
C TYR A 109 -1.40 6.65 0.37
N LEU A 110 -1.55 5.54 -0.36
CA LEU A 110 -0.51 4.93 -1.19
C LEU A 110 -0.11 5.85 -2.35
N VAL A 111 -1.09 6.38 -3.08
CA VAL A 111 -0.85 7.30 -4.21
C VAL A 111 -0.24 8.61 -3.73
N ALA A 112 -0.75 9.18 -2.63
CA ALA A 112 -0.20 10.41 -2.09
C ALA A 112 1.23 10.23 -1.55
N GLN A 113 1.52 9.11 -0.89
CA GLN A 113 2.86 8.78 -0.43
C GLN A 113 3.80 8.61 -1.64
N ALA A 114 3.38 7.88 -2.67
CA ALA A 114 4.18 7.68 -3.88
C ALA A 114 4.52 9.00 -4.57
N HIS A 115 3.52 9.86 -4.78
CA HIS A 115 3.71 11.19 -5.36
C HIS A 115 4.71 12.03 -4.53
N SER A 116 4.68 11.95 -3.20
CA SER A 116 5.52 12.77 -2.33
C SER A 116 7.02 12.45 -2.37
N VAL A 117 7.39 11.26 -2.82
CA VAL A 117 8.78 10.78 -2.87
C VAL A 117 9.17 10.26 -4.26
N GLU A 118 8.38 10.57 -5.28
CA GLU A 118 8.58 10.11 -6.67
C GLU A 118 8.76 8.58 -6.78
N ALA A 119 8.02 7.83 -5.96
CA ALA A 119 8.01 6.38 -6.00
C ALA A 119 7.05 5.83 -7.05
N THR A 120 7.29 4.60 -7.48
CA THR A 120 6.40 3.86 -8.37
C THR A 120 5.42 3.02 -7.56
N VAL A 121 4.12 3.13 -7.83
CA VAL A 121 3.11 2.25 -7.23
C VAL A 121 3.11 0.91 -7.96
N VAL A 122 3.08 -0.18 -7.20
CA VAL A 122 2.89 -1.54 -7.69
C VAL A 122 1.56 -2.03 -7.16
N THR A 123 0.60 -2.22 -8.06
CA THR A 123 -0.74 -2.74 -7.75
C THR A 123 -1.08 -3.93 -8.66
N PHE A 124 -2.10 -4.67 -8.26
CA PHE A 124 -2.74 -5.70 -9.06
C PHE A 124 -4.26 -5.49 -9.02
N GLU A 125 -4.74 -4.56 -9.83
CA GLU A 125 -6.18 -4.33 -10.08
C GLU A 125 -6.63 -5.18 -11.27
N LEU A 126 -7.70 -5.96 -11.12
CA LEU A 126 -8.32 -6.75 -12.19
C LEU A 126 -9.46 -6.00 -12.86
#